data_AF-A0A819R754-F1
#
_entry.id   AF-A0A819R754-F1
#
_cell.length_a   1.000
_cell.length_b   1.000
_cell.length_c   1.000
_cell.angle_alpha   90.00
_cell.angle_beta   90.00
_cell.angle_gamma   90.00
#
_symmetry.space_group_name_H-M   'P 1'
#
loop_
_entity.id
_entity.type
_entity.pdbx_description
1 polymer ?
#
loop_
_entity_poly.entity_id
_entity_poly.type
_entity_poly.pdbx_seq_one_letter_code
_entity_poly.pdbx_strand_id
1 'polypeptide(L)'
;MNGALVGQSSGVGPLQTTSGAFTMGGARIGGSLGICLTMWGLTSSGAVSVNVMNSSNVATAATSSVALPLNVWTHILQTSSPTNGNRLYINGVLAASVAVSSGRAVGPYVFIGASPTGTNSCPVGSIVPGQFYGAIDEYRVFGRELTTADICRLANP
;
A
#
# COMPACT_ATOMS: atom_id res chain seq x y z
N MET A 1 13.38 -4.77 -17.29
CA MET A 1 12.01 -5.07 -16.85
C MET A 1 11.81 -4.41 -15.48
N ASN A 2 11.24 -3.21 -15.48
CA ASN A 2 11.07 -2.35 -14.28
C ASN A 2 9.72 -2.70 -13.64
N GLY A 3 9.66 -3.84 -12.96
CA GLY A 3 8.43 -4.36 -12.35
C GLY A 3 8.09 -3.59 -11.08
N ALA A 4 7.62 -2.34 -11.20
CA ALA A 4 6.86 -1.74 -10.12
C ALA A 4 5.58 -2.57 -9.89
N LEU A 5 5.12 -2.64 -8.65
CA LEU A 5 3.84 -3.25 -8.32
C LEU A 5 2.75 -2.38 -8.94
N VAL A 6 2.11 -2.88 -10.00
CA VAL A 6 1.22 -2.06 -10.84
C VAL A 6 -0.21 -2.11 -10.31
N GLY A 7 -0.58 -3.16 -9.57
CA GLY A 7 -1.78 -3.17 -8.75
C GLY A 7 -1.67 -4.11 -7.53
N GLN A 8 -2.32 -3.73 -6.44
CA GLN A 8 -2.47 -4.56 -5.23
C GLN A 8 -3.91 -4.50 -4.74
N SER A 9 -4.41 -5.60 -4.18
CA SER A 9 -5.77 -5.69 -3.66
C SER A 9 -5.83 -6.61 -2.44
N SER A 10 -6.60 -6.23 -1.42
CA SER A 10 -6.93 -7.11 -0.30
C SER A 10 -8.20 -6.66 0.43
N GLY A 11 -8.83 -7.59 1.15
CA GLY A 11 -9.74 -7.26 2.23
C GLY A 11 -8.95 -6.98 3.51
N VAL A 12 -9.32 -5.94 4.26
CA VAL A 12 -8.73 -5.64 5.58
C VAL A 12 -9.80 -5.39 6.63
N GLY A 13 -9.58 -5.87 7.84
CA GLY A 13 -10.40 -5.64 9.02
C GLY A 13 -9.56 -5.09 10.17
N PRO A 14 -9.36 -3.76 10.28
CA PRO A 14 -8.48 -3.16 11.27
C PRO A 14 -9.05 -3.25 12.69
N LEU A 15 -8.20 -3.56 13.67
CA LEU A 15 -8.53 -3.54 15.10
C LEU A 15 -8.13 -2.21 15.77
N GLN A 16 -7.19 -1.47 15.18
CA GLN A 16 -6.78 -0.13 15.61
C GLN A 16 -6.18 0.67 14.45
N THR A 17 -6.04 1.99 14.64
CA THR A 17 -5.50 2.94 13.65
C THR A 17 -4.10 3.47 14.00
N THR A 18 -3.59 3.14 15.19
CA THR A 18 -2.32 3.64 15.75
C THR A 18 -1.10 2.82 15.36
N SER A 19 -1.26 1.82 14.49
CA SER A 19 -0.18 1.09 13.83
C SER A 19 -0.75 0.47 12.56
N GLY A 20 0.02 0.43 11.47
CA GLY A 20 -0.69 0.37 10.20
C GLY A 20 0.05 0.05 8.93
N ALA A 21 1.24 -0.57 8.92
CA ALA A 21 1.77 -1.04 7.63
C ALA A 21 1.04 -2.31 7.18
N PHE A 22 0.24 -2.24 6.11
CA PHE A 22 -0.36 -3.42 5.48
C PHE A 22 0.66 -4.16 4.65
N THR A 23 1.46 -3.43 3.87
CA THR A 23 2.59 -4.03 3.16
C THR A 23 3.79 -3.10 3.09
N MET A 24 4.97 -3.71 3.02
CA MET A 24 6.20 -2.99 2.75
C MET A 24 7.07 -3.75 1.77
N GLY A 25 7.77 -3.01 0.91
CA GLY A 25 8.89 -3.50 0.12
C GLY A 25 10.21 -3.22 0.83
N GLY A 26 11.15 -4.17 0.80
CA GLY A 26 12.48 -3.97 1.35
C GLY A 26 13.60 -4.65 0.55
N ALA A 27 14.76 -4.01 0.50
CA ALA A 27 16.01 -4.60 0.03
C ALA A 27 16.88 -5.00 1.24
N ARG A 28 17.46 -6.21 1.25
CA ARG A 28 18.52 -6.59 2.21
C ARG A 28 19.89 -6.27 1.61
N ILE A 29 20.76 -5.57 2.33
CA ILE A 29 22.15 -5.30 1.95
C ILE A 29 23.05 -5.88 3.04
N GLY A 30 23.77 -6.96 2.75
CA GLY A 30 24.84 -7.47 3.64
C GLY A 30 24.41 -7.82 5.07
N GLY A 31 23.26 -8.47 5.26
CA GLY A 31 22.78 -8.88 6.59
C GLY A 31 22.00 -7.80 7.36
N SER A 32 22.01 -6.55 6.90
CA SER A 32 21.15 -5.46 7.39
C SER A 32 20.09 -5.12 6.33
N LEU A 33 18.92 -4.62 6.74
CA LEU A 33 17.97 -4.09 5.76
C LEU A 33 18.54 -2.81 5.18
N GLY A 34 18.67 -2.76 3.86
CA GLY A 34 18.92 -1.53 3.12
C GLY A 34 17.66 -0.68 3.06
N ILE A 35 17.40 -0.04 1.92
CA ILE A 35 16.20 0.78 1.72
C ILE A 35 14.90 -0.06 1.85
N CYS A 36 13.90 0.52 2.50
CA CYS A 36 12.57 -0.03 2.66
C CYS A 36 11.50 1.04 2.45
N LEU A 37 10.33 0.61 2.02
CA LEU A 37 9.18 1.46 1.70
C LEU A 37 7.92 0.82 2.25
N THR A 38 7.23 1.51 3.16
CA THR A 38 5.85 1.17 3.47
C THR A 38 4.98 1.55 2.27
N MET A 39 4.49 0.54 1.56
CA MET A 39 3.78 0.74 0.32
C MET A 39 2.35 1.20 0.57
N TRP A 40 1.71 0.68 1.60
CA TRP A 40 0.41 1.17 2.02
C TRP A 40 0.09 0.81 3.45
N GLY A 41 -0.74 1.65 4.05
CA GLY A 41 -0.96 1.61 5.48
C GLY A 41 -1.96 2.63 5.99
N LEU A 42 -2.18 2.62 7.29
CA LEU A 42 -3.02 3.58 8.00
C LEU A 42 -2.23 4.80 8.45
N THR A 43 -2.81 5.99 8.28
CA THR A 43 -2.33 7.22 8.91
C THR A 43 -2.76 7.29 10.36
N SER A 44 -2.27 8.28 11.11
CA SER A 44 -2.67 8.52 12.50
C SER A 44 -4.17 8.85 12.65
N SER A 45 -4.83 9.29 11.58
CA SER A 45 -6.27 9.49 11.52
C SER A 45 -7.05 8.23 11.13
N GLY A 46 -6.39 7.12 10.82
CA GLY A 46 -7.01 5.89 10.34
C GLY A 46 -7.34 5.89 8.85
N ALA A 47 -6.94 6.93 8.10
CA ALA A 47 -7.09 6.96 6.65
C ALA A 47 -6.09 6.01 5.98
N VAL A 48 -6.45 5.49 4.81
CA VAL A 48 -5.55 4.64 4.02
C VAL A 48 -4.64 5.52 3.18
N SER A 49 -3.34 5.29 3.26
CA SER A 49 -2.36 5.93 2.40
C SER A 49 -1.61 4.88 1.59
N VAL A 50 -1.43 5.13 0.29
CA VAL A 50 -0.66 4.29 -0.62
C VAL A 50 0.50 5.10 -1.19
N ASN A 51 1.72 4.63 -0.98
CA ASN A 51 2.96 5.25 -1.43
C ASN A 51 3.48 4.59 -2.72
N VAL A 52 4.01 5.42 -3.61
CA VAL A 52 4.85 5.00 -4.73
C VAL A 52 6.17 5.74 -4.62
N MET A 53 7.28 5.03 -4.74
CA MET A 53 8.62 5.62 -4.77
C MET A 53 9.07 5.80 -6.23
N ASN A 54 9.55 7.00 -6.55
CA ASN A 54 10.10 7.28 -7.87
C ASN A 54 11.59 6.86 -7.97
N SER A 55 12.20 7.06 -9.15
CA SER A 55 13.61 6.72 -9.39
C SER A 55 14.60 7.50 -8.54
N SER A 56 14.21 8.65 -7.99
CA SER A 56 15.03 9.51 -7.13
C SER A 56 14.82 9.23 -5.63
N ASN A 57 14.16 8.12 -5.28
CA ASN A 57 13.81 7.73 -3.90
C ASN A 57 12.89 8.73 -3.18
N VAL A 58 12.12 9.53 -3.92
CA VAL A 58 11.06 10.38 -3.37
C VAL A 58 9.76 9.59 -3.41
N ALA A 59 9.09 9.51 -2.25
CA ALA A 59 7.79 8.88 -2.15
C ALA A 59 6.67 9.89 -2.37
N THR A 60 5.67 9.46 -3.12
CA THR A 60 4.43 10.20 -3.34
C THR A 60 3.27 9.35 -2.88
N ALA A 61 2.33 9.95 -2.15
CA ALA A 61 1.23 9.25 -1.53
C ALA A 61 -0.12 9.66 -2.13
N ALA A 62 -1.02 8.70 -2.31
CA ALA A 62 -2.46 8.96 -2.40
C ALA A 62 -3.09 8.54 -1.07
N THR A 63 -3.76 9.45 -0.39
CA THR A 63 -4.34 9.22 0.95
C THR A 63 -5.84 9.47 0.92
N SER A 64 -6.64 8.53 1.41
CA SER A 64 -8.09 8.69 1.52
C SER A 64 -8.44 9.84 2.47
N SER A 65 -9.58 10.48 2.25
CA SER A 65 -10.10 11.53 3.15
C SER A 65 -10.81 10.97 4.38
N VAL A 66 -11.19 9.69 4.35
CA VAL A 66 -11.98 9.02 5.39
C VAL A 66 -11.17 7.88 6.01
N ALA A 67 -11.35 7.69 7.32
CA ALA A 67 -10.78 6.59 8.07
C ALA A 67 -11.48 5.27 7.77
N LEU A 68 -10.74 4.16 7.84
CA LEU A 68 -11.38 2.85 7.80
C LEU A 68 -12.20 2.60 9.07
N PRO A 69 -13.41 2.02 8.94
CA PRO A 69 -14.13 1.53 10.11
C PRO A 69 -13.38 0.36 10.75
N LEU A 70 -13.28 0.39 12.08
CA LEU A 70 -12.71 -0.71 12.86
C LEU A 70 -13.65 -1.92 12.85
N ASN A 71 -13.08 -3.13 12.86
CA ASN A 71 -13.79 -4.41 12.87
C ASN A 71 -14.76 -4.61 11.70
N VAL A 72 -14.54 -3.90 10.59
CA VAL A 72 -15.36 -4.02 9.37
C VAL A 72 -14.44 -4.36 8.21
N TRP A 73 -14.78 -5.42 7.50
CA TRP A 73 -14.09 -5.80 6.27
C TRP A 73 -14.26 -4.69 5.23
N THR A 74 -13.13 -4.14 4.80
CA THR A 74 -13.05 -3.14 3.77
C THR A 74 -12.14 -3.64 2.66
N HIS A 75 -12.63 -3.60 1.43
CA HIS A 75 -11.79 -3.88 0.28
C HIS A 75 -10.95 -2.65 -0.07
N ILE A 76 -9.64 -2.85 -0.23
CA ILE A 76 -8.70 -1.81 -0.63
C ILE A 76 -7.98 -2.26 -1.88
N LEU A 77 -7.83 -1.33 -2.82
CA LEU A 77 -7.08 -1.55 -4.04
C LEU A 77 -6.22 -0.34 -4.36
N GLN A 78 -4.95 -0.60 -4.71
CA GLN A 78 -4.05 0.35 -5.34
C GLN A 78 -3.85 -0.07 -6.79
N THR A 79 -3.86 0.87 -7.72
CA THR A 79 -3.36 0.66 -9.08
C THR A 79 -2.54 1.86 -9.53
N SER A 80 -1.45 1.64 -10.25
CA SER A 80 -0.58 2.71 -10.73
C SER A 80 -0.17 2.55 -12.18
N SER A 81 -0.10 3.65 -12.92
CA SER A 81 0.56 3.69 -14.22
C SER A 81 1.15 5.06 -14.51
N PRO A 82 2.13 5.17 -15.44
CA PRO A 82 2.65 6.48 -15.85
C PRO A 82 1.59 7.39 -16.46
N THR A 83 0.53 6.82 -17.04
CA THR A 83 -0.55 7.57 -17.70
C THR A 83 -1.60 8.06 -16.70
N ASN A 84 -2.03 7.21 -15.77
CA ASN A 84 -3.16 7.51 -14.88
C ASN A 84 -2.72 7.86 -13.44
N GLY A 85 -1.42 7.83 -13.17
CA GLY A 85 -0.89 8.04 -11.84
C GLY A 85 -1.19 6.87 -10.90
N ASN A 86 -1.03 7.11 -9.59
CA ASN A 86 -1.32 6.16 -8.54
C ASN A 86 -2.71 6.42 -7.98
N ARG A 87 -3.55 5.39 -7.93
CA ARG A 87 -4.97 5.48 -7.59
C ARG A 87 -5.30 4.48 -6.49
N LEU A 88 -6.00 4.97 -5.48
CA LEU A 88 -6.48 4.23 -4.33
C LEU A 88 -8.00 4.11 -4.43
N TYR A 89 -8.50 2.89 -4.32
CA TYR A 89 -9.91 2.55 -4.28
C TYR A 89 -10.26 1.89 -2.94
N ILE A 90 -11.41 2.25 -2.40
CA ILE A 90 -12.00 1.65 -1.19
C ILE A 90 -13.38 1.14 -1.57
N ASN A 91 -13.64 -0.16 -1.38
CA ASN A 91 -14.86 -0.84 -1.80
C ASN A 91 -15.23 -0.55 -3.27
N GLY A 92 -14.21 -0.55 -4.14
CA GLY A 92 -14.36 -0.29 -5.58
C GLY A 92 -14.56 1.19 -5.98
N VAL A 93 -14.66 2.11 -5.03
CA VAL A 93 -14.83 3.55 -5.29
C VAL A 93 -13.48 4.26 -5.19
N LEU A 94 -13.17 5.15 -6.14
CA LEU A 94 -11.93 5.94 -6.12
C LEU A 94 -11.93 6.84 -4.87
N ALA A 95 -10.99 6.60 -3.96
CA ALA A 95 -10.87 7.32 -2.70
C ALA A 95 -9.78 8.41 -2.75
N ALA A 96 -8.71 8.17 -3.51
CA ALA A 96 -7.64 9.16 -3.71
C ALA A 96 -6.84 8.86 -4.99
N SER A 97 -6.19 9.89 -5.53
CA SER A 97 -5.27 9.74 -6.66
C SER A 97 -4.15 10.78 -6.60
N VAL A 98 -2.98 10.41 -7.12
CA VAL A 98 -1.87 11.34 -7.30
C VAL A 98 -1.14 11.03 -8.60
N ALA A 99 -0.73 12.08 -9.32
CA ALA A 99 0.08 11.93 -10.51
C ALA A 99 1.45 11.34 -10.15
N VAL A 100 1.90 10.32 -10.88
CA VAL A 100 3.25 9.77 -10.79
C VAL A 100 3.79 9.56 -12.19
N SER A 101 5.00 10.04 -12.44
CA SER A 101 5.68 9.86 -13.74
C SER A 101 6.45 8.54 -13.81
N SER A 102 6.81 7.97 -12.66
CA SER A 102 7.48 6.67 -12.57
C SER A 102 7.28 6.06 -11.18
N GLY A 103 7.17 4.73 -11.14
CA GLY A 103 7.24 3.94 -9.92
C GLY A 103 8.41 2.97 -10.00
N ARG A 104 9.06 2.70 -8.87
CA ARG A 104 10.15 1.74 -8.76
C ARG A 104 9.88 0.75 -7.63
N ALA A 105 10.18 -0.53 -7.88
CA ALA A 105 10.16 -1.55 -6.84
C ALA A 105 11.27 -1.34 -5.82
N VAL A 106 10.93 -1.49 -4.54
CA VAL A 106 11.87 -1.33 -3.42
C VAL A 106 12.25 -2.70 -2.90
N GLY A 107 13.26 -3.30 -3.53
CA GLY A 107 13.83 -4.59 -3.14
C GLY A 107 12.99 -5.82 -3.52
N PRO A 108 13.52 -7.04 -3.29
CA PRO A 108 12.89 -8.28 -3.73
C PRO A 108 11.89 -8.86 -2.72
N TYR A 109 11.79 -8.29 -1.51
CA TYR A 109 10.95 -8.82 -0.45
C TYR A 109 9.70 -7.96 -0.23
N VAL A 110 8.56 -8.62 -0.09
CA VAL A 110 7.30 -8.02 0.36
C VAL A 110 6.93 -8.63 1.70
N PHE A 111 6.60 -7.76 2.65
CA PHE A 111 6.10 -8.15 3.97
C PHE A 111 4.64 -7.72 4.06
N ILE A 112 3.78 -8.59 4.62
CA ILE A 112 2.36 -8.33 4.79
C ILE A 112 2.06 -8.26 6.28
N GLY A 113 1.44 -7.17 6.72
CA GLY A 113 0.99 -6.91 8.08
C GLY A 113 2.09 -6.81 9.14
N ALA A 114 3.36 -6.93 8.79
CA ALA A 114 4.48 -6.92 9.73
C ALA A 114 5.49 -5.81 9.38
N SER A 115 6.30 -5.40 10.37
CA SER A 115 7.54 -4.63 10.16
C SER A 115 8.72 -5.62 10.00
N PRO A 116 9.67 -5.44 9.06
CA PRO A 116 10.67 -6.45 8.76
C PRO A 116 11.77 -6.52 9.83
N THR A 117 11.84 -5.54 10.73
CA THR A 117 12.78 -5.46 11.87
C THR A 117 12.09 -5.61 13.22
N GLY A 118 10.75 -5.67 13.28
CA GLY A 118 10.00 -5.52 14.53
C GLY A 118 10.11 -4.13 15.18
N THR A 119 10.88 -3.20 14.59
CA THR A 119 10.94 -1.79 14.99
C THR A 119 10.08 -0.94 14.06
N ASN A 120 9.67 0.26 14.51
CA ASN A 120 8.94 1.26 13.70
C ASN A 120 9.82 1.92 12.60
N SER A 121 10.75 1.15 12.03
CA SER A 121 11.66 1.58 10.98
C SER A 121 10.96 1.44 9.63
N CYS A 122 11.31 2.30 8.66
CA CYS A 122 10.67 2.46 7.34
C CYS A 122 9.42 3.37 7.24
N PRO A 123 9.26 4.44 8.06
CA PRO A 123 8.14 5.37 7.85
C PRO A 123 8.33 6.11 6.51
N VAL A 124 7.30 6.07 5.68
CA VAL A 124 7.26 6.82 4.42
C VAL A 124 5.90 7.50 4.30
N GLY A 125 5.92 8.80 4.05
CA GLY A 125 4.72 9.62 4.03
C GLY A 125 4.07 9.68 5.41
N SER A 126 2.74 9.66 5.44
CA SER A 126 1.94 9.83 6.66
C SER A 126 1.50 8.52 7.31
N ILE A 127 2.01 7.37 6.85
CA ILE A 127 1.65 6.06 7.39
C ILE A 127 2.29 5.88 8.77
N VAL A 128 1.50 5.42 9.73
CA VAL A 128 1.99 5.08 11.07
C VAL A 128 2.85 3.83 10.98
N PRO A 129 4.13 3.91 11.38
CA PRO A 129 5.02 2.76 11.30
C PRO A 129 4.59 1.65 12.26
N GLY A 130 5.00 0.42 11.95
CA GLY A 130 4.73 -0.77 12.75
C GLY A 130 3.77 -1.74 12.06
N GLN A 131 3.53 -2.87 12.73
CA GLN A 131 2.71 -3.95 12.21
C GLN A 131 1.24 -3.56 12.09
N PHE A 132 0.54 -4.16 11.14
CA PHE A 132 -0.91 -4.04 11.08
C PHE A 132 -1.56 -4.94 12.13
N TYR A 133 -2.52 -4.38 12.87
CA TYR A 133 -3.31 -5.15 13.83
C TYR A 133 -4.72 -5.35 13.26
N GLY A 134 -5.00 -6.58 12.84
CA GLY A 134 -6.28 -6.99 12.30
C GLY A 134 -6.17 -8.15 11.36
N ALA A 135 -7.23 -8.36 10.58
CA ALA A 135 -7.28 -9.42 9.58
C ALA A 135 -6.98 -8.86 8.19
N ILE A 136 -6.24 -9.63 7.39
CA ILE A 136 -6.00 -9.38 5.98
C ILE A 136 -6.43 -10.65 5.25
N ASP A 137 -7.18 -10.50 4.17
CA ASP A 137 -7.61 -11.63 3.35
C ASP A 137 -7.50 -11.29 1.85
N GLU A 138 -7.42 -12.32 1.02
CA GLU A 138 -7.53 -12.22 -0.44
C GLU A 138 -6.49 -11.29 -1.09
N TYR A 139 -5.28 -11.27 -0.51
CA TYR A 139 -4.16 -10.43 -0.96
C TYR A 139 -3.67 -10.85 -2.35
N ARG A 140 -3.70 -9.90 -3.30
CA ARG A 140 -3.29 -10.10 -4.70
C ARG A 140 -2.37 -8.99 -5.18
N VAL A 141 -1.45 -9.37 -6.05
CA VAL A 141 -0.49 -8.48 -6.71
C VAL A 141 -0.58 -8.67 -8.22
N PHE A 142 -0.58 -7.58 -8.96
CA PHE A 142 -0.68 -7.56 -10.41
C PHE A 142 0.49 -6.80 -11.04
N GLY A 143 1.03 -7.38 -12.12
CA GLY A 143 2.05 -6.76 -12.97
C GLY A 143 1.51 -5.81 -14.03
N ARG A 144 0.23 -5.43 -13.94
CA ARG A 144 -0.44 -4.49 -14.86
C ARG A 144 -1.38 -3.54 -14.10
N GLU A 145 -1.72 -2.43 -14.76
CA GLU A 145 -2.76 -1.54 -14.27
C GLU A 145 -4.11 -2.29 -14.28
N LEU A 146 -4.89 -2.10 -13.22
CA LEU A 146 -6.22 -2.68 -13.09
C LEU A 146 -7.24 -1.77 -13.78
N THR A 147 -8.10 -2.38 -14.59
CA THR A 147 -9.20 -1.70 -15.26
C THR A 147 -10.38 -1.50 -14.32
N THR A 148 -11.33 -0.65 -14.68
CA THR A 148 -12.58 -0.48 -13.92
C THR A 148 -13.31 -1.82 -13.71
N ALA A 149 -13.31 -2.71 -14.72
CA ALA A 149 -13.93 -4.03 -14.60
C ALA A 149 -13.19 -4.92 -13.58
N ASP A 150 -11.85 -4.88 -13.55
CA ASP A 150 -11.07 -5.59 -12.54
C ASP A 150 -11.42 -5.08 -11.13
N ILE A 151 -11.50 -3.77 -10.97
CA ILE A 151 -11.78 -3.11 -9.68
C ILE A 151 -13.15 -3.53 -9.15
N CYS A 152 -14.20 -3.46 -9.97
CA CYS A 152 -15.55 -3.85 -9.57
C CYS A 152 -15.63 -5.34 -9.17
N ARG A 153 -14.96 -6.21 -9.92
CA ARG A 153 -14.93 -7.66 -9.63
C ARG A 153 -14.18 -7.95 -8.33
N LEU A 154 -13.05 -7.29 -8.08
CA LEU A 154 -12.26 -7.52 -6.88
C LEU A 154 -12.91 -6.95 -5.62
N ALA A 155 -13.70 -5.87 -5.75
CA ALA A 155 -14.38 -5.24 -4.61
C ALA A 155 -15.59 -6.03 -4.08
N ASN A 156 -16.14 -6.94 -4.89
CA ASN A 156 -17.25 -7.82 -4.53
C ASN A 156 -16.87 -9.28 -4.84
N PRO A 157 -15.89 -9.84 -4.12
CA PRO A 157 -15.37 -11.18 -4.37
C PRO A 157 -16.40 -12.29 -4.11
#